data_AF-A0A2M7SRU3-F1
#
_entry.id   AF-A0A2M7SRU3-F1
#
_cell.length_a   1.000
_cell.length_b   1.000
_cell.length_c   1.000
_cell.angle_alpha   90.00
_cell.angle_beta   90.00
_cell.angle_gamma   90.00
#
_symmetry.space_group_name_H-M   'P 1'
#
loop_
_entity.id
_entity.type
_entity.pdbx_description
1 polymer ?
#
loop_
_entity_poly.entity_id
_entity_poly.type
_entity_poly.pdbx_seq_one_letter_code
_entity_poly.pdbx_strand_id
1 'polypeptide(L)' 'MSDFLFRGSLADLDPDVYELTQLEAERQCRKLILIPSESRAPLGVREAMASAFQNVYA' A
#
# COMPACT_ATOMS: atom_id res chain seq x y z
N MET A 1 -12.05 6.03 26.06
CA MET A 1 -11.34 7.28 25.75
C MET A 1 -10.99 7.25 24.28
N SER A 2 -11.69 8.03 23.45
CA SER A 2 -11.34 8.22 22.04
C SER A 2 -10.25 9.27 21.98
N ASP A 3 -8.99 8.84 21.96
CA ASP A 3 -7.91 9.73 21.56
C ASP A 3 -7.95 9.93 20.04
N PHE A 4 -7.15 10.88 19.55
CA PHE A 4 -7.05 11.18 18.11
C PHE A 4 -6.04 10.28 17.40
N LEU A 5 -5.66 9.14 18.00
CA LEU A 5 -4.68 8.24 17.41
C LEU A 5 -5.40 7.22 16.52
N PHE A 6 -5.11 7.28 15.23
CA PHE A 6 -5.57 6.30 14.25
C PHE A 6 -4.86 4.97 14.51
N ARG A 7 -5.66 3.93 14.72
CA ARG A 7 -5.19 2.56 14.93
C ARG A 7 -6.04 1.64 14.07
N GLY A 8 -5.46 0.53 13.63
CA GLY A 8 -6.13 -0.46 12.78
C GLY A 8 -5.51 -0.55 11.40
N SER A 9 -6.09 -1.41 10.58
CA SER A 9 -5.67 -1.59 9.19
C SER A 9 -6.29 -0.52 8.28
N LEU A 10 -5.80 -0.41 7.05
CA LEU A 10 -6.42 0.47 6.06
C LEU A 10 -7.88 0.10 5.80
N ALA A 11 -8.23 -1.19 5.83
CA ALA A 11 -9.61 -1.64 5.64
C ALA A 11 -10.56 -1.18 6.76
N ASP A 12 -10.06 -1.03 7.99
CA ASP A 12 -10.86 -0.56 9.13
C ASP A 12 -11.04 0.96 9.10
N LEU A 13 -10.01 1.68 8.63
CA LEU A 13 -9.98 3.14 8.63
C LEU A 13 -10.61 3.76 7.37
N ASP A 14 -10.39 3.14 6.22
CA ASP A 14 -10.84 3.60 4.90
C ASP A 14 -11.08 2.39 3.96
N PRO A 15 -12.26 1.77 4.04
CA PRO A 15 -12.58 0.57 3.26
C PRO A 15 -12.63 0.84 1.75
N ASP A 16 -12.99 2.05 1.33
CA ASP A 16 -13.10 2.43 -0.07
C ASP A 16 -11.69 2.51 -0.70
N VAL A 17 -10.74 3.15 -0.02
CA VAL A 17 -9.34 3.17 -0.48
C VAL A 17 -8.75 1.77 -0.45
N TYR A 18 -9.05 0.98 0.59
CA TYR A 18 -8.62 -0.42 0.63
C TYR A 18 -9.13 -1.21 -0.60
N GLU A 19 -10.40 -1.10 -0.96
CA GLU A 19 -10.97 -1.76 -2.14
C GLU A 19 -10.24 -1.36 -3.42
N LEU A 20 -9.94 -0.07 -3.60
CA LEU A 20 -9.17 0.41 -4.76
C LEU A 20 -7.79 -0.24 -4.84
N THR A 21 -7.10 -0.46 -3.72
CA THR A 21 -5.81 -1.17 -3.73
C THR A 21 -5.95 -2.63 -4.17
N GLN A 22 -7.06 -3.29 -3.82
CA GLN A 22 -7.31 -4.68 -4.22
C GLN A 22 -7.62 -4.78 -5.71
N LEU A 23 -8.44 -3.87 -6.24
CA LEU A 23 -8.76 -3.79 -7.67
C LEU A 23 -7.51 -3.52 -8.52
N GLU A 24 -6.61 -2.65 -8.05
CA GLU A 24 -5.34 -2.39 -8.74
C GLU A 24 -4.39 -3.59 -8.69
N ALA A 25 -4.30 -4.28 -7.55
CA ALA A 25 -3.53 -5.51 -7.43
C ALA A 25 -4.03 -6.59 -8.42
N GLU A 26 -5.36 -6.76 -8.53
CA GLU A 26 -5.97 -7.66 -9.51
C GLU A 26 -5.64 -7.23 -10.94
N ARG A 27 -5.80 -5.93 -11.27
CA ARG A 27 -5.49 -5.38 -12.59
C ARG A 27 -4.05 -5.68 -13.00
N GLN A 28 -3.10 -5.47 -12.09
CA GLN A 28 -1.68 -5.74 -12.35
C GLN A 28 -1.40 -7.24 -12.54
N CYS A 29 -2.11 -8.13 -11.86
CA CYS A 29 -1.91 -9.58 -12.01
C CYS A 29 -2.57 -10.13 -13.30
N ARG A 30 -3.67 -9.53 -13.76
CA ARG A 30 -4.44 -10.04 -14.91
C ARG A 30 -3.98 -9.50 -16.26
N LYS A 31 -3.10 -8.50 -16.31
CA LYS A 31 -2.69 -7.84 -17.56
C LYS A 31 -1.19 -7.96 -17.81
N LEU A 32 -0.83 -8.10 -19.08
CA LEU A 32 0.54 -7.85 -19.56
C LEU A 32 0.75 -6.33 -19.62
N ILE A 33 1.72 -5.83 -18.86
CA ILE A 33 2.06 -4.41 -18.79
C ILE A 33 3.39 -4.23 -19.52
N LEU A 34 3.37 -3.46 -20.62
CA LEU A 34 4.50 -3.27 -21.53
C LEU A 34 5.03 -1.82 -21.50
N ILE A 35 4.80 -1.11 -20.42
CA ILE A 35 5.35 0.24 -20.21
C ILE A 35 6.81 0.05 -19.76
N PRO A 36 7.82 0.47 -20.55
CA PRO A 36 9.21 0.08 -20.29
C PRO A 36 9.79 0.59 -18.96
N SER A 37 9.23 1.67 -18.44
CA SER A 37 9.66 2.28 -17.17
C SER A 37 8.94 1.70 -15.95
N GLU A 38 7.92 0.86 -16.13
CA GLU A 38 7.17 0.26 -15.03
C GLU A 38 7.74 -1.08 -14.61
N SER A 39 7.72 -1.36 -13.31
CA SER A 39 8.15 -2.63 -12.74
C SER A 39 7.34 -2.96 -11.48
N ARG A 40 7.42 -4.22 -11.01
CA ARG A 40 6.78 -4.66 -9.77
C ARG A 40 7.83 -4.77 -8.67
N ALA A 41 7.66 -3.99 -7.61
CA ALA A 41 8.56 -4.04 -6.46
C ALA A 41 8.46 -5.40 -5.74
N PRO A 42 9.59 -6.04 -5.37
CA PRO A 42 9.59 -7.23 -4.53
C PRO A 42 8.86 -6.99 -3.19
N LEU A 43 8.31 -8.05 -2.60
CA LEU A 43 7.56 -7.93 -1.34
C LEU A 43 8.41 -7.31 -0.21
N GLY A 44 9.65 -7.76 -0.03
CA GLY A 44 10.53 -7.21 1.02
C GLY A 44 10.83 -5.72 0.87
N VAL A 45 10.84 -5.19 -0.37
CA VAL A 45 10.99 -3.74 -0.60
C VAL A 45 9.73 -2.99 -0.15
N ARG A 46 8.55 -3.55 -0.42
CA ARG A 46 7.28 -2.97 0.02
C ARG A 46 7.11 -3.02 1.54
N GLU A 47 7.57 -4.09 2.18
CA GLU A 47 7.62 -4.21 3.65
C GLU A 47 8.52 -3.14 4.27
N ALA A 48 9.74 -2.96 3.73
CA ALA A 48 10.64 -1.90 4.19
C ALA A 48 10.04 -0.50 3.98
N MET A 49 9.38 -0.27 2.85
CA MET A 49 8.69 0.99 2.55
C MET A 49 7.57 1.29 3.55
N ALA A 50 6.84 0.28 4.04
CA ALA A 50 5.76 0.42 5.03
C ALA A 50 6.24 0.46 6.50
N SER A 51 7.55 0.57 6.73
CA SER A 51 8.14 0.56 8.08
C SER A 51 8.10 1.93 8.76
N ALA A 52 8.48 1.94 10.05
CA ALA A 52 8.58 3.15 10.86
C ALA A 52 9.65 4.15 10.38
N PHE A 53 10.45 3.83 9.35
CA PHE A 53 11.40 4.78 8.75
C PHE A 53 10.72 6.05 8.22
N GLN A 54 9.44 5.98 7.84
CA GLN A 54 8.69 7.16 7.41
C GLN A 54 8.50 8.22 8.52
N ASN A 55 8.73 7.86 9.78
CA ASN A 55 8.53 8.75 10.93
C ASN A 55 9.80 9.53 11.33
N VAL A 56 10.91 9.35 10.60
CA VAL A 56 12.22 9.92 10.95
C VAL A 56 12.58 11.06 10.00
N TYR A 57 13.07 12.17 10.57
CA TYR A 57 13.72 13.25 9.82
C TYR A 57 15.24 13.07 9.90
N ALA A 58 15.93 13.25 8.77
CA ALA A 58 17.39 13.09 8.65
C ALA A 58 18.02 14.30 7.95
#